data_AF-A0A7L3NMM6-F1
#
_entry.id   AF-A0A7L3NMM6-F1
#
_cell.length_a   1.000
_cell.length_b   1.000
_cell.length_c   1.000
_cell.angle_alpha   90.00
_cell.angle_beta   90.00
_cell.angle_gamma   90.00
#
_symmetry.space_group_name_H-M   'P 1'
#
loop_
_entity.id
_entity.type
_entity.pdbx_description
1 polymer ?
#
loop_
_entity_poly.entity_id
_entity_poly.type
_entity_poly.pdbx_seq_one_letter_code
_entity_poly.pdbx_strand_id
1 'polypeptide(L)'
;TRGSTTLLTVFSLSVPKVDYDVCSNYGNWLYSAGVGNDPREHRKFNMVKQGLDYDGKGDYVRLWVPELQSIKGADIHTPWALNTAALSQAGVTLGETYPQPVVTAPEWSRHINQKPQGRSPHPRGKRGPAHTPRQHRDRGIDFYFSHKKDL
;
A
#
# COMPACT_ATOMS: atom_id res chain seq x y z
N THR A 1 31.97 -52.87 1.26
CA THR A 1 31.24 -52.30 0.11
C THR A 1 29.74 -52.37 0.36
N ARG A 2 29.11 -51.24 0.68
CA ARG A 2 27.68 -50.87 0.44
C ARG A 2 27.30 -49.71 1.37
N GLY A 3 27.58 -48.49 0.91
CA GLY A 3 26.91 -47.28 1.40
C GLY A 3 25.82 -46.93 0.39
N SER A 4 24.56 -47.08 0.79
CA SER A 4 23.41 -46.70 -0.03
C SER A 4 23.20 -45.19 0.13
N THR A 5 23.73 -44.41 -0.81
CA THR A 5 23.51 -42.97 -0.89
C THR A 5 22.11 -42.72 -1.45
N THR A 6 21.14 -42.61 -0.56
CA THR A 6 19.77 -42.20 -0.91
C THR A 6 19.80 -40.73 -1.34
N LEU A 7 19.45 -40.52 -2.60
CA LEU A 7 19.27 -39.26 -3.28
C LEU A 7 18.43 -38.27 -2.46
N LEU A 8 19.05 -37.22 -1.94
CA LEU A 8 18.35 -35.99 -1.56
C LEU A 8 17.97 -35.24 -2.84
N THR A 9 16.88 -35.66 -3.48
CA THR A 9 16.18 -34.81 -4.43
C THR A 9 15.41 -33.79 -3.61
N VAL A 10 16.05 -32.66 -3.30
CA VAL A 10 15.37 -31.50 -2.72
C VAL A 10 14.37 -31.01 -3.76
N PHE A 11 13.10 -31.24 -3.49
CA PHE A 11 11.97 -30.77 -4.27
C PHE A 11 11.93 -29.22 -4.15
N SER A 12 12.64 -28.53 -5.05
CA SER A 12 12.58 -27.07 -5.17
C SER A 12 11.28 -26.68 -5.87
N LEU A 13 10.17 -26.67 -5.14
CA LEU A 13 8.92 -26.05 -5.60
C LEU A 13 8.96 -24.54 -5.37
N SER A 14 9.78 -23.84 -6.14
CA SER A 14 9.55 -22.43 -6.41
C SER A 14 8.55 -22.36 -7.55
N VAL A 15 7.26 -22.47 -7.25
CA VAL A 15 6.22 -22.09 -8.21
C VAL A 15 6.27 -20.57 -8.29
N PRO A 16 6.74 -19.98 -9.41
CA PRO A 16 6.67 -18.54 -9.58
C PRO A 16 5.20 -18.12 -9.56
N LYS A 17 4.92 -16.93 -9.00
CA LYS A 17 3.60 -16.32 -9.10
C LYS A 17 3.17 -16.31 -10.58
N VAL A 18 1.88 -16.52 -10.86
CA VAL A 18 1.37 -16.67 -12.23
C VAL A 18 1.72 -15.48 -13.15
N ASP A 19 1.98 -14.31 -12.57
CA ASP A 19 2.37 -13.06 -13.21
C ASP A 19 3.85 -12.69 -13.00
N TYR A 20 4.72 -13.65 -12.70
CA TYR A 20 6.12 -13.39 -12.39
C TYR A 20 6.91 -12.86 -13.60
N ASP A 21 7.42 -11.64 -13.47
CA ASP A 21 8.40 -11.03 -14.35
C ASP A 21 9.59 -10.50 -13.54
N VAL A 22 10.81 -10.84 -13.98
CA VAL A 22 12.05 -10.53 -13.24
C VAL A 22 12.25 -9.02 -13.12
N CYS A 23 12.03 -8.28 -14.21
CA CYS A 23 12.22 -6.84 -14.25
C CYS A 23 11.24 -6.12 -13.32
N SER A 24 9.96 -6.50 -13.38
CA SER A 24 8.90 -5.92 -12.54
C SER A 24 9.14 -6.19 -11.06
N ASN A 25 9.56 -7.42 -10.69
CA ASN A 25 9.88 -7.76 -9.33
C ASN A 25 11.09 -6.96 -8.81
N TYR A 26 12.17 -6.91 -9.60
CA TYR A 26 13.38 -6.16 -9.23
C TYR A 26 13.08 -4.67 -9.03
N GLY A 27 12.31 -4.05 -9.94
CA GLY A 27 11.90 -2.65 -9.82
C GLY A 27 11.08 -2.37 -8.55
N ASN A 28 10.14 -3.25 -8.19
CA ASN A 28 9.33 -3.10 -6.98
C ASN A 28 10.17 -3.21 -5.69
N TRP A 29 11.15 -4.11 -5.66
CA TRP A 29 12.06 -4.25 -4.52
C TRP A 29 12.99 -3.05 -4.38
N LEU A 30 13.57 -2.55 -5.49
CA LEU A 30 14.37 -1.33 -5.49
C LEU A 30 13.55 -0.13 -4.96
N TYR A 31 12.33 0.03 -5.46
CA TYR A 31 11.43 1.08 -4.99
C TYR A 31 11.10 0.96 -3.50
N SER A 32 10.84 -0.25 -3.00
CA SER A 32 10.54 -0.50 -1.58
C SER A 32 11.75 -0.28 -0.68
N ALA A 33 12.96 -0.56 -1.17
CA ALA A 33 14.22 -0.27 -0.49
C ALA A 33 14.63 1.20 -0.56
N GLY A 34 13.87 2.04 -1.28
CA GLY A 34 14.24 3.44 -1.50
C GLY A 34 15.49 3.59 -2.35
N VAL A 35 15.77 2.64 -3.24
CA VAL A 35 16.89 2.70 -4.19
C VAL A 35 16.31 3.02 -5.57
N GLY A 36 16.67 4.16 -6.16
CA GLY A 36 16.16 4.58 -7.48
C GLY A 36 16.15 6.08 -7.71
N ASN A 37 15.46 6.53 -8.75
CA ASN A 37 15.47 7.92 -9.23
C ASN A 37 14.59 8.91 -8.41
N ASP A 38 13.87 8.44 -7.39
CA ASP A 38 13.11 9.27 -6.42
C ASP A 38 13.00 8.51 -5.07
N PRO A 39 14.09 8.38 -4.31
CA PRO A 39 14.07 7.72 -3.02
C PRO A 39 13.32 8.61 -2.02
N ARG A 40 12.08 8.25 -1.70
CA ARG A 40 11.29 8.99 -0.70
C ARG A 40 11.68 8.54 0.71
N GLU A 41 12.80 9.07 1.21
CA GLU A 41 13.43 8.71 2.50
C GLU A 41 12.49 8.80 3.72
N HIS A 42 11.41 9.58 3.64
CA HIS A 42 10.43 9.73 4.73
C HIS A 42 9.09 9.05 4.48
N ARG A 43 8.98 8.17 3.47
CA ARG A 43 7.74 7.47 3.16
C ARG A 43 7.54 6.26 4.08
N LYS A 44 7.09 6.51 5.30
CA LYS A 44 6.63 5.45 6.20
C LYS A 44 5.28 4.91 5.72
N PHE A 45 5.17 3.58 5.59
CA PHE A 45 3.91 2.94 5.27
C PHE A 45 3.01 2.90 6.51
N ASN A 46 1.81 3.46 6.42
CA ASN A 46 0.84 3.46 7.52
C ASN A 46 -0.32 2.53 7.17
N MET A 47 -0.34 1.35 7.78
CA MET A 47 -1.33 0.30 7.49
C MET A 47 -2.76 0.78 7.75
N VAL A 48 -2.99 1.49 8.87
CA VAL A 48 -4.31 1.99 9.25
C VAL A 48 -4.84 2.98 8.21
N LYS A 49 -4.02 3.96 7.83
CA LYS A 49 -4.41 4.94 6.80
C LYS A 49 -4.72 4.26 5.47
N GLN A 50 -3.92 3.29 5.05
CA GLN A 50 -4.16 2.57 3.79
C GLN A 50 -5.46 1.76 3.85
N GLY A 51 -5.74 1.09 4.98
CA GLY A 51 -7.01 0.41 5.21
C GLY A 51 -8.21 1.36 5.09
N LEU A 52 -8.13 2.54 5.72
CA LEU A 52 -9.17 3.56 5.63
C LEU A 52 -9.35 4.13 4.21
N ASP A 53 -8.24 4.35 3.49
CA ASP A 53 -8.26 4.96 2.15
C ASP A 53 -8.79 3.99 1.08
N TYR A 54 -8.45 2.70 1.16
CA TYR A 54 -8.77 1.69 0.12
C TYR A 54 -9.90 0.73 0.49
N ASP A 55 -10.13 0.48 1.79
CA ASP A 55 -11.16 -0.41 2.30
C ASP A 55 -11.98 0.27 3.41
N GLY A 56 -12.49 1.47 3.16
CA GLY A 56 -13.21 2.26 4.18
C GLY A 56 -14.45 1.58 4.78
N LYS A 57 -14.99 0.52 4.14
CA LYS A 57 -16.10 -0.30 4.67
C LYS A 57 -15.66 -1.54 5.43
N GLY A 58 -14.39 -1.95 5.27
CA GLY A 58 -13.86 -3.17 5.88
C GLY A 58 -14.26 -4.45 5.16
N ASP A 59 -14.75 -4.37 3.91
CA ASP A 59 -15.30 -5.52 3.20
C ASP A 59 -14.19 -6.52 2.83
N TYR A 60 -13.01 -6.02 2.47
CA TYR A 60 -11.87 -6.86 2.15
C TYR A 60 -11.38 -7.61 3.40
N VAL A 61 -11.24 -6.92 4.53
CA VAL A 61 -10.79 -7.56 5.77
C VAL A 61 -11.80 -8.62 6.23
N ARG A 62 -13.11 -8.36 6.16
CA ARG A 62 -14.15 -9.35 6.52
C ARG A 62 -14.15 -10.60 5.65
N LEU A 63 -13.78 -10.45 4.38
CA LEU A 63 -13.69 -11.59 3.47
C LEU A 63 -12.54 -12.53 3.85
N TRP A 64 -11.39 -11.98 4.24
CA TRP A 64 -10.17 -12.75 4.48
C TRP A 64 -9.89 -13.09 5.94
N VAL A 65 -10.52 -12.38 6.88
CA VAL A 65 -10.35 -12.52 8.33
C VAL A 65 -11.72 -12.79 8.96
N PRO A 66 -12.22 -14.04 8.91
CA PRO A 66 -13.57 -14.38 9.30
C PRO A 66 -13.88 -14.07 10.77
N GLU A 67 -12.88 -14.15 11.65
CA GLU A 67 -13.00 -13.84 13.08
C GLU A 67 -13.37 -12.38 13.36
N LEU A 68 -13.16 -11.46 12.41
CA LEU A 68 -13.51 -10.04 12.54
C LEU A 68 -14.81 -9.66 11.83
N GLN A 69 -15.56 -10.62 11.25
CA GLN A 69 -16.76 -10.34 10.45
C GLN A 69 -17.84 -9.55 11.17
N SER A 70 -17.96 -9.75 12.48
CA SER A 70 -18.94 -9.05 13.32
C SER A 70 -18.64 -7.56 13.48
N ILE A 71 -17.39 -7.12 13.22
CA ILE A 71 -16.99 -5.72 13.29
C ILE A 71 -17.47 -5.00 12.02
N LYS A 72 -18.15 -3.87 12.21
CA LYS A 72 -18.75 -3.10 11.11
C LYS A 72 -17.95 -1.85 10.80
N GLY A 73 -17.82 -1.57 9.50
CA GLY A 73 -17.23 -0.33 9.00
C GLY A 73 -15.71 -0.30 9.12
N ALA A 74 -15.16 0.91 9.17
CA ALA A 74 -13.74 1.17 9.21
C ALA A 74 -13.03 0.68 10.49
N ASP A 75 -13.79 0.44 11.56
CA ASP A 75 -13.30 -0.01 12.86
C ASP A 75 -12.57 -1.35 12.80
N ILE A 76 -12.82 -2.15 11.75
CA ILE A 76 -12.14 -3.43 11.51
C ILE A 76 -10.63 -3.29 11.25
N HIS A 77 -10.16 -2.10 10.85
CA HIS A 77 -8.74 -1.86 10.60
C HIS A 77 -7.94 -1.66 11.90
N THR A 78 -8.62 -1.45 13.03
CA THR A 78 -8.00 -1.21 14.34
C THR A 78 -8.77 -1.91 15.47
N PRO A 79 -8.90 -3.25 15.45
CA PRO A 79 -9.68 -3.97 16.46
C PRO A 79 -9.13 -3.77 17.87
N TRP A 80 -7.81 -3.62 18.04
CA TRP A 80 -7.18 -3.37 19.33
C TRP A 80 -7.51 -2.01 19.95
N ALA A 81 -8.06 -1.08 19.18
CA ALA A 81 -8.48 0.24 19.66
C ALA A 81 -9.96 0.27 20.11
N LEU A 82 -10.70 -0.81 19.86
CA LEU A 82 -12.11 -0.91 20.26
C LEU A 82 -12.25 -1.11 21.76
N ASN A 83 -13.36 -0.61 22.30
CA ASN A 83 -13.67 -0.85 23.71
C ASN A 83 -14.03 -2.34 23.94
N THR A 84 -13.88 -2.78 25.20
CA THR A 84 -14.13 -4.18 25.58
C THR A 84 -15.56 -4.63 25.27
N ALA A 85 -16.55 -3.73 25.34
CA ALA A 85 -17.93 -4.04 25.02
C ALA A 85 -18.14 -4.37 23.53
N ALA A 86 -17.55 -3.59 22.63
CA ALA A 86 -17.62 -3.79 21.18
C ALA A 86 -16.87 -5.07 20.78
N LEU A 87 -15.71 -5.34 21.39
CA LEU A 87 -14.97 -6.58 21.19
C LEU A 87 -15.76 -7.81 21.65
N SER A 88 -16.38 -7.73 22.84
CA SER A 88 -17.24 -8.79 23.38
C SER A 88 -18.47 -9.02 22.50
N GLN A 89 -19.13 -7.97 22.01
CA GLN A 89 -20.25 -8.07 21.06
C GLN A 89 -19.83 -8.71 19.73
N ALA A 90 -18.59 -8.44 19.29
CA ALA A 90 -18.04 -9.03 18.09
C ALA A 90 -17.53 -10.47 18.28
N GLY A 91 -17.42 -10.95 19.52
CA GLY A 91 -16.84 -12.25 19.85
C GLY A 91 -15.32 -12.30 19.69
N VAL A 92 -14.63 -11.16 19.79
CA VAL A 92 -13.19 -11.03 19.57
C VAL A 92 -12.45 -10.87 20.90
N THR A 93 -11.58 -11.81 21.23
CA THR A 93 -10.62 -11.68 22.35
C THR A 93 -9.21 -11.44 21.81
N LEU A 94 -8.61 -10.31 22.18
CA LEU A 94 -7.24 -9.96 21.75
C LEU A 94 -6.21 -10.86 22.45
N GLY A 95 -5.35 -11.51 21.67
CA GLY A 95 -4.37 -12.49 22.14
C GLY A 95 -4.86 -13.95 22.07
N GLU A 96 -6.16 -14.17 21.86
CA GLU A 96 -6.74 -15.52 21.71
C GLU A 96 -7.37 -15.68 20.32
N THR A 97 -8.47 -14.97 20.06
CA THR A 97 -9.21 -15.02 18.80
C THR A 97 -8.55 -14.19 17.71
N TYR A 98 -7.92 -13.07 18.09
CA TYR A 98 -7.20 -12.19 17.17
C TYR A 98 -5.94 -11.65 17.83
N PRO A 99 -4.77 -11.61 17.18
CA PRO A 99 -3.52 -11.23 17.84
C PRO A 99 -3.48 -9.76 18.26
N GLN A 100 -2.68 -9.47 19.29
CA GLN A 100 -2.31 -8.09 19.60
C GLN A 100 -1.32 -7.55 18.55
N PRO A 101 -1.35 -6.24 18.25
CA PRO A 101 -0.43 -5.65 17.29
C PRO A 101 1.02 -5.78 17.78
N VAL A 102 1.86 -6.47 17.01
CA VAL A 102 3.28 -6.70 17.34
C VAL A 102 4.07 -5.39 17.35
N VAL A 103 3.75 -4.48 16.44
CA VAL A 103 4.40 -3.17 16.32
C VAL A 103 3.34 -2.11 16.13
N THR A 104 3.38 -1.08 16.97
CA THR A 104 2.54 0.11 16.82
C THR A 104 3.43 1.34 16.81
N ALA A 105 3.40 2.08 15.71
CA ALA A 105 4.16 3.32 15.58
C ALA A 105 3.34 4.50 16.19
N PRO A 106 3.91 5.32 17.09
CA PRO A 106 3.19 6.44 17.73
C PRO A 106 2.56 7.42 16.73
N GLU A 107 3.19 7.63 15.57
CA GLU A 107 2.71 8.50 14.49
C GLU A 107 1.42 8.01 13.81
N TRP A 108 1.02 6.76 14.02
CA TRP A 108 -0.21 6.20 13.46
C TRP A 108 -1.44 6.52 14.30
N SER A 109 -1.26 6.91 15.57
CA SER A 109 -2.32 7.25 16.53
C SER A 109 -3.39 8.19 15.96
N ARG A 110 -2.96 9.17 15.15
CA ARG A 110 -3.86 10.14 14.49
C ARG A 110 -4.90 9.51 13.59
N HIS A 111 -4.66 8.31 13.05
CA HIS A 111 -5.58 7.60 12.14
C HIS A 111 -6.41 6.54 12.85
N ILE A 112 -6.01 6.11 14.05
CA ILE A 112 -6.74 5.11 14.84
C ILE A 112 -8.04 5.72 15.41
N ASN A 113 -7.98 6.97 15.87
CA ASN A 113 -9.13 7.65 16.47
C ASN A 113 -9.97 8.46 15.46
N GLN A 114 -9.60 8.44 14.18
CA GLN A 114 -10.38 9.11 13.15
C GLN A 114 -11.54 8.21 12.73
N LYS A 115 -12.73 8.49 13.28
CA LYS A 115 -13.96 8.00 12.66
C LYS A 115 -13.99 8.50 11.21
N PRO A 116 -14.32 7.66 10.22
CA PRO A 116 -14.40 8.08 8.84
C PRO A 116 -15.43 9.21 8.75
N GLN A 117 -14.96 10.46 8.68
CA GLN A 117 -15.83 11.54 8.28
C GLN A 117 -16.25 11.20 6.86
N GLY A 118 -17.56 11.02 6.65
CA GLY A 118 -18.13 10.85 5.32
C GLY A 118 -17.48 11.88 4.42
N ARG A 119 -16.90 11.41 3.32
CA ARG A 119 -16.07 12.21 2.41
C ARG A 119 -16.91 13.40 1.94
N SER A 120 -16.87 14.52 2.66
CA SER A 120 -17.40 15.78 2.16
C SER A 120 -16.65 16.00 0.84
N PRO A 121 -17.36 16.22 -0.28
CA PRO A 121 -16.70 16.52 -1.54
C PRO A 121 -15.69 17.63 -1.24
N HIS A 122 -14.40 17.38 -1.50
CA HIS A 122 -13.44 18.48 -1.43
C HIS A 122 -14.02 19.60 -2.28
N PRO A 123 -14.21 20.82 -1.74
CA PRO A 123 -14.62 21.93 -2.58
C PRO A 123 -13.56 21.98 -3.68
N ARG A 124 -13.98 21.74 -4.93
CA ARG A 124 -13.13 22.01 -6.09
C ARG A 124 -12.71 23.44 -5.89
N GLY A 125 -11.45 23.67 -5.52
CA GLY A 125 -10.90 25.02 -5.48
C GLY A 125 -11.32 25.69 -6.76
N LYS A 126 -11.96 26.87 -6.66
CA LYS A 126 -12.28 27.65 -7.84
C LYS A 126 -10.98 27.75 -8.63
N ARG A 127 -10.96 27.16 -9.82
CA ARG A 127 -9.82 27.30 -10.74
C ARG A 127 -9.68 28.80 -10.92
N GLY A 128 -8.63 29.39 -10.34
CA GLY A 128 -8.21 30.72 -10.73
C GLY A 128 -7.94 30.72 -12.25
N PRO A 129 -7.98 31.88 -12.91
CA PRO A 129 -7.70 31.94 -14.34
C PRO A 129 -6.39 31.21 -14.62
N ALA A 130 -6.42 30.28 -15.58
CA ALA A 130 -5.27 29.49 -15.94
C ALA A 130 -4.15 30.44 -16.38
N HIS A 131 -3.12 30.60 -15.56
CA HIS A 131 -1.88 31.20 -16.03
C HIS A 131 -1.27 30.20 -17.02
N THR A 132 -1.53 30.41 -18.31
CA THR A 132 -0.86 29.67 -19.37
C THR A 132 0.55 30.24 -19.46
N PRO A 133 1.61 29.46 -19.19
CA PRO A 133 2.96 29.92 -19.49
C PRO A 133 3.01 30.18 -20.99
N ARG A 134 3.49 31.35 -21.39
CA ARG A 134 3.65 31.75 -22.78
C ARG A 134 4.40 30.63 -23.50
N GLN A 135 3.75 29.96 -24.46
CA GLN A 135 4.39 28.93 -25.29
C GLN A 135 5.67 29.52 -25.90
N HIS A 136 6.82 29.05 -25.43
CA HIS A 136 8.08 29.27 -26.14
C HIS A 136 7.96 28.46 -27.42
N ARG A 137 7.70 29.14 -28.53
CA ARG A 137 7.38 28.55 -29.84
C ARG A 137 8.53 27.74 -30.46
N ASP A 138 9.68 27.68 -29.79
CA ASP A 138 10.94 27.21 -30.39
C ASP A 138 11.53 25.95 -29.73
N ARG A 139 10.73 25.14 -29.01
CA ARG A 139 11.20 23.87 -28.42
C ARG A 139 10.42 22.64 -28.88
N GLY A 140 10.11 22.59 -30.18
CA GLY A 140 9.58 21.40 -30.83
C GLY A 140 10.69 20.43 -31.27
N ILE A 141 10.29 19.23 -31.67
CA ILE A 141 11.14 18.14 -32.20
C ILE A 141 11.99 18.60 -33.41
N ASP A 142 11.56 19.66 -34.08
CA ASP A 142 12.25 20.32 -35.19
C ASP A 142 13.66 20.84 -34.84
N PHE A 143 13.99 21.00 -33.54
CA PHE A 143 15.33 21.35 -33.09
C PHE A 143 16.39 20.30 -33.45
N TYR A 144 16.02 19.01 -33.46
CA TYR A 144 16.98 17.90 -33.69
C TYR A 144 17.23 17.59 -35.18
N PHE A 145 16.38 18.07 -36.09
CA PHE A 145 16.45 17.75 -37.53
C PHE A 145 16.73 18.96 -38.44
N SER A 146 17.01 20.14 -37.87
CA SER A 146 17.32 21.33 -38.67
C SER A 146 18.74 21.25 -39.25
N HIS A 147 18.84 20.81 -40.51
CA HIS A 147 20.02 20.92 -41.36
C HIS A 147 20.12 22.31 -42.03
N LYS A 148 20.83 23.23 -41.40
CA LYS A 148 21.56 24.35 -42.05
C LYS A 148 22.80 24.61 -41.18
N LYS A 149 24.00 24.12 -41.51
CA LYS A 149 24.95 24.49 -42.58
C LYS A 149 25.20 25.99 -42.68
N ASP A 150 26.36 26.39 -42.13
CA ASP A 150 27.31 27.45 -42.52
C ASP A 150 26.76 28.90 -42.51
N LEU A 151 27.43 29.93 -41.97
CA LEU A 151 28.86 30.28 -41.84
C LEU A 151 29.12 31.02 -40.52
#